data_AF-A0A537FZV2-F1
#
_entry.id   AF-A0A537FZV2-F1
#
_cell.length_a   1.000
_cell.length_b   1.000
_cell.length_c   1.000
_cell.angle_alpha   90.00
_cell.angle_beta   90.00
_cell.angle_gamma   90.00
#
_symmetry.space_group_name_H-M   'P 1'
#
loop_
_entity.id
_entity.type
_entity.pdbx_description
1 polymer ?
#
loop_
_entity_poly.entity_id
_entity_poly.type
_entity_poly.pdbx_seq_one_letter_code
_entity_poly.pdbx_strand_id
1 'polypeptide(L)' 'MDDINALRRLLRESRVIAVVGLSADWYRPSYFAAKYMQEHGYRVIPVNPKYGEIL' A
#
# COMPACT_ATOMS: atom_id res chain seq x y z
N MET A 1 -12.45 1.05 20.10
CA MET A 1 -11.98 0.31 18.91
C MET A 1 -12.07 1.32 17.78
N ASP A 2 -10.95 1.60 17.10
CA ASP A 2 -10.71 2.74 16.18
C ASP A 2 -10.32 4.08 16.83
N ASP A 3 -9.25 4.05 17.65
CA ASP A 3 -8.55 5.29 18.01
C ASP A 3 -7.20 5.41 17.28
N ILE A 4 -6.63 6.61 17.30
CA ILE A 4 -5.36 6.93 16.63
C ILE A 4 -4.19 6.04 17.12
N ASN A 5 -4.24 5.56 18.37
CA ASN A 5 -3.18 4.74 18.95
C ASN A 5 -3.26 3.30 18.43
N ALA A 6 -4.47 2.75 18.31
CA ALA A 6 -4.70 1.45 17.68
C ALA A 6 -4.22 1.44 16.22
N LEU A 7 -4.53 2.48 15.45
CA LEU A 7 -4.07 2.60 14.05
C LEU A 7 -2.54 2.70 13.95
N ARG A 8 -1.91 3.53 14.79
CA ARG A 8 -0.45 3.65 14.85
C ARG A 8 0.22 2.33 15.19
N ARG A 9 -0.35 1.56 16.12
CA ARG A 9 0.14 0.24 16.49
C ARG A 9 0.03 -0.73 15.32
N LEU A 10 -1.14 -0.80 14.67
CA LEU A 10 -1.37 -1.67 13.53
C LEU A 10 -0.38 -1.41 12.40
N LEU A 11 -0.18 -0.15 12.02
CA LEU A 11 0.77 0.24 10.98
C LEU A 11 2.23 -0.04 11.36
N ARG A 12 2.57 0.02 12.65
CA ARG A 12 3.92 -0.34 13.13
C ARG A 12 4.18 -1.85 13.07
N GLU A 13 3.18 -2.66 13.42
CA GLU A 13 3.29 -4.12 13.49
C GLU A 13 3.11 -4.78 12.11
N SER A 14 2.24 -4.22 11.26
CA SER A 14 1.91 -4.77 9.94
C SER A 14 2.71 -4.06 8.84
N ARG A 15 3.83 -4.67 8.43
CA ARG A 15 4.74 -4.09 7.41
C ARG A 15 4.47 -4.55 5.98
N VAL A 16 3.55 -5.49 5.78
CA VAL A 16 3.17 -5.99 4.47
C VAL A 16 1.75 -5.56 4.16
N ILE A 17 1.56 -4.85 3.05
CA ILE A 17 0.26 -4.28 2.64
C ILE A 17 -0.08 -4.76 1.25
N ALA A 18 -1.23 -5.41 1.08
CA ALA A 18 -1.79 -5.71 -0.23
C ALA A 18 -2.61 -4.52 -0.74
N VAL A 19 -2.26 -3.98 -1.90
CA VAL A 19 -3.00 -2.87 -2.53
C VAL A 19 -3.84 -3.43 -3.68
N VAL A 20 -5.13 -3.59 -3.42
CA VAL A 20 -6.10 -4.08 -4.41
C VAL A 20 -6.43 -2.98 -5.41
N GLY A 21 -6.35 -3.31 -6.70
CA GLY A 21 -6.56 -2.35 -7.78
C GLY A 21 -5.37 -1.42 -8.01
N LEU A 22 -4.17 -1.78 -7.54
CA LEU A 22 -2.96 -1.01 -7.86
C LEU A 22 -2.81 -0.91 -9.38
N SER A 23 -2.64 0.30 -9.88
CA SER A 23 -2.32 0.57 -11.28
C SER A 23 -0.88 1.02 -11.42
N ALA A 24 -0.26 0.73 -12.56
CA ALA A 24 1.03 1.28 -12.97
C ALA A 24 0.95 2.76 -13.42
N ASP A 25 -0.26 3.29 -13.61
CA ASP A 25 -0.48 4.68 -14.00
C ASP A 25 -0.13 5.66 -12.87
N TRP A 26 0.90 6.49 -13.07
CA TRP A 26 1.40 7.42 -12.04
C TRP A 26 0.37 8.44 -11.54
N TYR A 27 -0.60 8.82 -12.37
CA TYR A 27 -1.64 9.79 -12.03
C TYR A 27 -2.78 9.17 -11.20
N ARG A 28 -2.83 7.84 -11.06
CA ARG A 28 -3.87 7.19 -10.27
C ARG A 28 -3.53 7.22 -8.78
N PRO A 29 -4.50 7.51 -7.89
CA PRO A 29 -4.26 7.57 -6.45
C PRO A 29 -3.64 6.30 -5.86
N SER A 30 -3.99 5.12 -6.40
CA SER A 30 -3.41 3.85 -5.96
C SER A 30 -1.89 3.79 -6.11
N TYR A 31 -1.35 4.35 -7.21
CA TYR A 31 0.09 4.36 -7.48
C TYR A 31 0.81 5.22 -6.44
N PHE A 32 0.27 6.41 -6.16
CA PHE A 32 0.83 7.30 -5.14
C PHE A 32 0.78 6.66 -3.75
N ALA A 33 -0.34 6.08 -3.35
CA ALA A 33 -0.47 5.42 -2.05
C ALA A 33 0.52 4.26 -1.89
N ALA A 34 0.63 3.38 -2.89
CA ALA A 34 1.59 2.28 -2.87
C ALA A 34 3.04 2.78 -2.78
N LYS A 35 3.40 3.76 -3.61
CA LYS A 35 4.76 4.33 -3.63
C LYS A 35 5.11 5.00 -2.30
N TYR A 36 4.19 5.78 -1.74
CA TYR A 36 4.38 6.40 -0.43
C TYR A 36 4.63 5.33 0.65
N MET A 37 3.85 4.24 0.66
CA MET A 37 4.06 3.15 1.62
C MET A 37 5.41 2.45 1.42
N GLN A 38 5.84 2.20 0.17
CA GLN A 38 7.18 1.67 -0.11
C GLN A 38 8.30 2.59 0.42
N GLU A 39 8.20 3.90 0.17
CA GLU A 39 9.14 4.91 0.67
C GLU A 39 9.21 4.96 2.21
N HIS A 40 8.12 4.55 2.89
CA HIS A 40 8.06 4.44 4.35
C HIS A 40 8.41 3.04 4.88
N GLY A 41 9.02 2.19 4.04
CA GLY A 41 9.57 0.89 4.43
C GLY A 41 8.54 -0.23 4.53
N TYR A 42 7.35 -0.06 3.95
CA TYR A 42 6.37 -1.14 3.85
C TYR A 42 6.62 -1.97 2.59
N ARG A 43 6.44 -3.28 2.71
CA ARG A 43 6.39 -4.19 1.57
C ARG A 43 4.99 -4.12 0.97
N VAL A 44 4.88 -3.56 -0.23
CA VAL A 44 3.62 -3.51 -0.97
C VAL A 44 3.49 -4.74 -1.87
N ILE A 45 2.32 -5.39 -1.82
CA ILE A 45 1.94 -6.48 -2.72
C ILE A 45 0.85 -5.93 -3.65
N PRO A 46 1.14 -5.71 -4.94
CA PRO A 46 0.11 -5.31 -5.90
C PRO A 46 -0.90 -6.44 -6.11
N VAL A 47 -2.19 -6.12 -6.07
CA VAL A 47 -3.25 -7.07 -6.41
C VAL A 47 -4.10 -6.47 -7.52
N ASN A 48 -3.71 -6.72 -8.77
CA ASN A 48 -4.48 -6.32 -9.94
C ASN A 48 -4.29 -7.33 -11.08
N PRO A 49 -5.32 -8.07 -11.50
CA PRO A 49 -5.22 -9.05 -12.58
C PRO A 49 -4.77 -8.48 -13.93
N LYS A 50 -4.89 -7.16 -14.13
CA LYS A 50 -4.53 -6.49 -15.38
C LYS A 50 -3.03 -6.28 -15.58
N TYR A 51 -2.24 -6.31 -14.51
CA TYR A 51 -0.82 -6.01 -14.56
C TYR A 51 -0.02 -7.17 -13.97
N GLY A 52 1.06 -7.58 -14.66
CA GLY A 52 1.94 -8.66 -14.19
C GLY A 52 2.97 -8.20 -13.15
N GLU A 53 3.42 -6.95 -13.25
CA GLU A 53 4.37 -6.32 -12.33
C GLU A 53 4.03 -4.84 -12.19
N ILE A 54 4.09 -4.32 -10.96
CA ILE A 54 3.91 -2.90 -10.64
C ILE A 54 4.84 -2.56 -9.48
N LEU A 55 5.69 -1.55 -9.68
CA LEU A 55 6.61 -0.93 -8.70
C LEU A 55 7.63 -1.88 -8.05
#